data_AF-A0A1E3RK69-F1
#
_entry.id   AF-A0A1E3RK69-F1
#
_cell.length_a   1.000
_cell.length_b   1.000
_cell.length_c   1.000
_cell.angle_alpha   90.00
_cell.angle_beta   90.00
_cell.angle_gamma   90.00
#
_symmetry.space_group_name_H-M   'P 1'
#
loop_
_entity.id
_entity.type
_entity.pdbx_description
1 polymer ?
#
loop_
_entity_poly.entity_id
_entity_poly.type
_entity_poly.pdbx_seq_one_letter_code
_entity_poly.pdbx_strand_id
1 'polypeptide(L)'
;MTIRVDTPPTDPEAVALDLLVRAAEAATDGTAFRAALQDLAGALHVEGALSGLAWVDARLVAAVVSFDACTADDPVGSLRRRAAAVRTGRGPRCTNLAGIAQALDVAATVPDVM
;
A
#
# COMPACT_ATOMS: atom_id res chain seq x y z
N MET A 1 -12.29 12.85 -11.24
CA MET A 1 -11.15 13.78 -11.17
C MET A 1 -9.87 12.97 -11.18
N THR A 2 -9.14 12.97 -12.29
CA THR A 2 -7.90 12.19 -12.45
C THR A 2 -6.74 13.08 -12.04
N ILE A 3 -6.20 12.89 -10.83
CA ILE A 3 -4.99 13.60 -10.40
C ILE A 3 -3.81 13.00 -11.18
N ARG A 4 -3.39 13.66 -12.26
CA ARG A 4 -2.08 13.46 -12.87
C ARG A 4 -1.06 14.18 -12.01
N VAL A 5 -0.29 13.42 -11.26
CA VAL A 5 0.89 13.92 -10.57
C VAL A 5 2.01 13.90 -11.61
N ASP A 6 2.17 15.00 -12.34
CA ASP A 6 3.15 15.14 -13.44
C ASP A 6 4.61 15.31 -12.94
N THR A 7 4.84 15.29 -11.63
CA THR A 7 6.18 15.33 -11.03
C THR A 7 6.23 14.34 -9.87
N PRO A 8 7.13 13.32 -9.91
CA PRO A 8 7.24 12.38 -8.80
C PRO A 8 7.59 13.15 -7.51
N PRO A 9 6.88 12.87 -6.40
CA PRO A 9 7.13 13.53 -5.12
C PRO A 9 8.55 13.29 -4.63
N THR A 10 9.11 14.28 -3.92
CA THR A 10 10.44 14.20 -3.29
C THR A 10 10.52 13.08 -2.25
N ASP A 11 9.39 12.76 -1.61
CA ASP A 11 9.23 11.62 -0.71
C ASP A 11 8.04 10.75 -1.18
N PRO A 12 8.30 9.72 -2.00
CA PRO A 12 7.27 8.81 -2.51
C PRO A 12 6.53 8.01 -1.44
N GLU A 13 7.21 7.68 -0.34
CA GLU A 13 6.64 6.89 0.74
C GLU A 13 5.61 7.73 1.52
N ALA A 14 6.01 8.91 1.99
CA ALA A 14 5.12 9.78 2.74
C ALA A 14 3.85 10.14 1.96
N VAL A 15 3.98 10.44 0.66
CA VAL A 15 2.83 10.77 -0.18
C VAL A 15 1.93 9.55 -0.45
N ALA A 16 2.49 8.34 -0.50
CA ALA A 16 1.71 7.13 -0.72
C ALA A 16 0.85 6.81 0.51
N LEU A 17 1.43 6.97 1.70
CA LEU A 17 0.76 6.78 2.98
C LEU A 17 -0.34 7.85 3.21
N ASP A 18 -0.07 9.11 2.91
CA ASP A 18 -1.08 10.18 3.00
C ASP A 18 -2.27 9.94 2.05
N LEU A 19 -2.03 9.38 0.85
CA LEU A 19 -3.11 9.00 -0.06
C LEU A 19 -4.02 7.91 0.51
N LEU A 20 -3.52 6.99 1.32
CA LEU A 20 -4.36 5.96 1.96
C LEU A 20 -5.38 6.61 2.89
N VAL A 21 -4.91 7.52 3.74
CA VAL A 21 -5.76 8.23 4.70
C VAL A 21 -6.79 9.08 3.96
N ARG A 22 -6.39 9.85 2.94
CA ARG A 22 -7.32 10.67 2.16
C ARG A 22 -8.36 9.85 1.39
N ALA A 23 -7.97 8.69 0.86
CA ALA A 23 -8.91 7.79 0.19
C ALA A 23 -9.98 7.27 1.17
N ALA A 24 -9.60 7.05 2.43
CA ALA A 24 -10.53 6.69 3.51
C ALA A 24 -11.63 7.73 3.70
N GLU A 25 -11.20 8.98 3.80
CA GLU A 25 -12.08 10.13 4.04
C GLU A 25 -13.10 10.27 2.91
N ALA A 26 -12.62 10.21 1.66
CA ALA A 26 -13.47 10.32 0.49
C ALA A 26 -14.47 9.16 0.33
N ALA A 27 -14.16 7.97 0.85
CA ALA A 27 -14.98 6.78 0.67
C ALA A 27 -16.08 6.61 1.71
N THR A 28 -15.90 7.12 2.94
CA THR A 28 -16.77 6.76 4.07
C THR A 28 -17.28 7.93 4.90
N ASP A 29 -16.70 9.14 4.76
CA ASP A 29 -16.91 10.27 5.68
C ASP A 29 -16.75 9.90 7.18
N GLY A 30 -16.16 8.72 7.47
CA GLY A 30 -16.16 8.08 8.77
C GLY A 30 -14.82 8.23 9.48
N THR A 31 -14.85 8.69 10.73
CA THR A 31 -13.66 8.88 11.56
C THR A 31 -12.99 7.56 11.96
N ALA A 32 -13.76 6.48 12.16
CA ALA A 32 -13.24 5.16 12.52
C ALA A 32 -12.42 4.53 11.37
N PHE A 33 -12.91 4.62 10.13
CA PHE A 33 -12.20 4.11 8.96
C PHE A 33 -10.91 4.90 8.68
N ARG A 34 -10.96 6.22 8.90
CA ARG A 34 -9.77 7.09 8.85
C ARG A 34 -8.72 6.67 9.87
N ALA A 35 -9.11 6.43 11.13
CA ALA A 35 -8.20 6.01 12.19
C ALA A 35 -7.53 4.67 11.86
N ALA A 36 -8.31 3.68 11.41
CA ALA A 36 -7.75 2.37 11.00
C ALA A 36 -6.72 2.49 9.86
N LEU A 37 -6.97 3.36 8.87
CA LEU A 37 -6.02 3.59 7.78
C LEU A 37 -4.81 4.45 8.20
N GLN A 38 -4.94 5.29 9.24
CA GLN A 38 -3.81 5.99 9.85
C GLN A 38 -2.90 5.03 10.61
N ASP A 39 -3.48 4.09 11.37
CA ASP A 39 -2.73 3.07 12.10
C ASP A 39 -1.98 2.15 11.12
N LEU A 40 -2.65 1.71 10.05
CA LEU A 40 -2.03 0.96 8.96
C LEU A 40 -0.88 1.74 8.31
N ALA A 41 -1.10 3.02 7.99
CA ALA A 41 -0.07 3.86 7.39
C ALA A 41 1.14 4.03 8.30
N GLY A 42 0.91 4.21 9.60
CA GLY A 42 1.97 4.30 10.61
C GLY A 42 2.78 3.01 10.70
N ALA A 43 2.12 1.85 10.71
CA ALA A 43 2.80 0.56 10.77
C ALA A 43 3.63 0.26 9.51
N LEU A 44 3.09 0.58 8.31
CA LEU A 44 3.84 0.46 7.06
C LEU A 44 5.09 1.35 7.03
N HIS A 45 5.02 2.53 7.64
CA HIS A 45 6.16 3.44 7.76
C HIS A 45 7.23 2.90 8.71
N VAL A 46 6.83 2.40 9.88
CA VAL A 46 7.75 1.82 10.88
C VAL A 46 8.55 0.66 10.29
N GLU A 47 7.88 -0.20 9.51
CA GLU A 47 8.53 -1.34 8.85
C GLU A 47 9.27 -0.95 7.56
N GLY A 48 9.20 0.31 7.15
CA GLY A 48 9.81 0.79 5.90
C GLY A 48 9.28 0.07 4.66
N ALA A 49 8.01 -0.35 4.69
CA ALA A 49 7.42 -1.23 3.67
C ALA A 49 7.49 -0.64 2.26
N LEU A 50 7.39 0.68 2.14
CA LEU A 50 7.43 1.39 0.85
C LEU A 50 8.79 2.05 0.57
N SER A 51 9.78 1.85 1.45
CA SER A 51 11.06 2.54 1.38
C SER A 51 11.83 2.17 0.12
N GLY A 52 12.37 3.18 -0.56
CA GLY A 52 13.14 3.00 -1.80
C GLY A 52 12.31 2.65 -3.05
N LEU A 53 10.98 2.56 -2.94
CA LEU A 53 10.11 2.40 -4.11
C LEU A 53 9.94 3.72 -4.87
N ALA A 54 9.90 3.62 -6.20
CA ALA A 54 9.45 4.74 -7.03
C ALA A 54 7.97 5.04 -6.73
N TRP A 55 7.56 6.29 -6.89
CA TRP A 55 6.18 6.75 -6.63
C TRP A 55 5.09 5.85 -7.21
N VAL A 56 5.23 5.42 -8.46
CA VAL A 56 4.24 4.56 -9.12
C VAL A 56 4.09 3.21 -8.41
N ASP A 57 5.20 2.63 -7.95
CA ASP A 57 5.23 1.33 -7.28
C ASP A 57 4.77 1.46 -5.83
N ALA A 58 5.22 2.50 -5.11
CA ALA A 58 4.79 2.80 -3.74
C ALA A 58 3.28 3.02 -3.65
N ARG A 59 2.71 3.84 -4.55
CA ARG A 59 1.27 4.08 -4.64
C ARG A 59 0.50 2.81 -4.94
N LEU A 60 1.03 1.94 -5.80
CA LEU A 60 0.39 0.68 -6.16
C LEU A 60 0.36 -0.29 -4.98
N VAL A 61 1.48 -0.44 -4.27
CA VAL A 61 1.57 -1.27 -3.08
C VAL A 61 0.62 -0.75 -2.00
N ALA A 62 0.64 0.55 -1.71
CA ALA A 62 -0.25 1.17 -0.75
C ALA A 62 -1.73 0.83 -1.06
N ALA A 63 -2.16 1.06 -2.30
CA ALA A 63 -3.54 0.77 -2.72
C ALA A 63 -3.92 -0.71 -2.55
N VAL A 64 -3.00 -1.63 -2.87
CA VAL A 64 -3.24 -3.08 -2.71
C VAL A 64 -3.33 -3.46 -1.24
N VAL A 65 -2.44 -2.93 -0.40
CA VAL A 65 -2.42 -3.22 1.04
C VAL A 65 -3.70 -2.74 1.69
N SER A 66 -4.13 -1.49 1.43
CA SER A 66 -5.38 -0.98 1.98
C SER A 66 -6.63 -1.68 1.44
N PHE A 67 -6.60 -2.18 0.21
CA PHE A 67 -7.71 -2.97 -0.31
C PHE A 67 -7.81 -4.33 0.39
N ASP A 68 -6.69 -5.07 0.47
CA ASP A 68 -6.68 -6.39 1.12
C ASP A 68 -6.97 -6.26 2.63
N ALA A 69 -6.45 -5.22 3.29
CA ALA A 69 -6.78 -4.83 4.66
C ALA A 69 -8.28 -4.75 4.95
N CYS A 70 -9.02 -4.14 4.04
CA CYS A 70 -10.42 -3.80 4.27
C CYS A 70 -11.40 -4.86 3.75
N THR A 71 -10.94 -5.76 2.87
CA THR A 71 -11.85 -6.61 2.08
C THR A 71 -11.50 -8.09 2.09
N ALA A 72 -10.27 -8.47 2.45
CA ALA A 72 -9.88 -9.87 2.45
C ALA A 72 -10.21 -10.51 3.81
N ASP A 73 -10.77 -11.73 3.77
CA ASP A 73 -10.95 -12.56 4.98
C ASP A 73 -9.60 -13.00 5.59
N ASP A 74 -8.55 -12.99 4.76
CA ASP A 74 -7.16 -13.31 5.12
C ASP A 74 -6.23 -12.29 4.42
N PRO A 75 -6.06 -11.08 4.98
CA PRO A 75 -5.22 -10.02 4.41
C PRO A 75 -3.76 -10.48 4.25
N VAL A 76 -3.20 -11.11 5.28
CA VAL A 76 -1.80 -11.58 5.29
C VAL A 76 -1.55 -12.60 4.18
N GLY A 77 -2.39 -13.63 4.06
CA GLY A 77 -2.22 -14.62 3.00
C GLY A 77 -2.53 -14.04 1.62
N SER A 78 -3.43 -13.06 1.51
CA SER A 78 -3.68 -12.34 0.25
C SER A 78 -2.42 -11.60 -0.22
N LEU A 79 -1.78 -10.84 0.66
CA LEU A 79 -0.54 -10.11 0.36
C LEU A 79 0.59 -11.05 -0.05
N ARG A 80 0.78 -12.17 0.67
CA ARG A 80 1.79 -13.19 0.32
C ARG A 80 1.52 -13.84 -1.04
N ARG A 81 0.26 -14.14 -1.37
CA ARG A 81 -0.13 -14.67 -2.69
C ARG A 81 0.17 -13.67 -3.80
N ARG A 82 -0.09 -12.38 -3.57
CA ARG A 82 0.24 -11.31 -4.54
C ARG A 82 1.75 -11.14 -4.69
N ALA A 83 2.51 -11.17 -3.61
CA ALA A 83 3.98 -11.12 -3.65
C ALA A 83 4.55 -12.27 -4.50
N ALA A 84 4.05 -13.50 -4.31
CA ALA A 84 4.41 -14.65 -5.13
C ALA A 84 4.04 -14.45 -6.61
N ALA A 85 2.85 -13.92 -6.90
CA ALA A 85 2.42 -13.64 -8.28
C ALA A 85 3.35 -12.62 -8.97
N VAL A 86 3.69 -11.52 -8.28
CA VAL A 86 4.60 -10.48 -8.79
C VAL A 86 5.96 -11.07 -9.15
N ARG A 87 6.50 -11.96 -8.31
CA ARG A 87 7.77 -12.67 -8.59
C ARG A 87 7.71 -13.54 -9.83
N THR A 88 6.55 -14.10 -10.16
CA THR A 88 6.34 -14.89 -11.39
C THR A 88 6.07 -14.03 -12.63
N GLY A 89 6.20 -12.70 -12.52
CA GLY A 89 5.91 -11.77 -13.62
C GLY A 89 4.41 -11.56 -13.87
N ARG A 90 3.53 -12.04 -12.97
CA ARG A 90 2.10 -11.75 -13.00
C ARG A 90 1.82 -10.52 -12.16
N GLY A 91 1.35 -9.46 -12.79
CA GLY A 91 0.97 -8.22 -12.11
C GLY A 91 0.87 -7.04 -13.07
N PRO A 92 0.54 -5.84 -12.55
CA PRO A 92 0.63 -4.60 -13.29
C PRO A 92 2.05 -4.42 -13.87
N ARG A 93 2.21 -3.64 -14.94
CA ARG A 93 3.54 -3.25 -15.46
C ARG A 93 4.23 -2.35 -14.44
N CYS A 94 4.84 -2.98 -13.44
CA CYS A 94 5.55 -2.30 -12.38
C CYS A 94 7.00 -2.04 -12.80
N THR A 95 7.60 -1.00 -12.22
CA THR A 95 8.98 -0.63 -12.56
C THR A 95 9.99 -1.46 -11.78
N ASN A 96 9.68 -1.80 -10.53
CA ASN A 96 10.49 -2.66 -9.67
C ASN A 96 9.68 -3.84 -9.08
N LEU A 97 9.62 -4.96 -9.82
CA LEU A 97 8.91 -6.17 -9.37
C LEU A 97 9.47 -6.75 -8.06
N ALA A 98 10.79 -6.73 -7.89
CA ALA A 98 11.44 -7.26 -6.69
C ALA A 98 11.10 -6.40 -5.47
N GLY A 99 11.19 -5.07 -5.60
CA GLY A 99 10.82 -4.12 -4.55
C GLY A 99 9.36 -4.23 -4.15
N ILE A 100 8.45 -4.38 -5.12
CA ILE A 100 7.01 -4.59 -4.83
C ILE A 100 6.77 -5.90 -4.08
N ALA A 101 7.38 -7.00 -4.53
CA ALA A 101 7.20 -8.28 -3.86
C ALA A 101 7.75 -8.25 -2.42
N GLN A 102 8.87 -7.56 -2.21
CA GLN A 102 9.42 -7.32 -0.87
C GLN A 102 8.47 -6.45 -0.03
N ALA A 103 7.99 -5.34 -0.57
CA ALA A 103 7.07 -4.43 0.13
C ALA A 103 5.77 -5.12 0.55
N LEU A 104 5.23 -6.00 -0.29
CA LEU A 104 4.05 -6.82 0.04
C LEU A 104 4.33 -7.84 1.14
N ASP A 105 5.52 -8.45 1.15
CA ASP A 105 5.89 -9.38 2.23
C ASP A 105 6.11 -8.65 3.56
N VAL A 106 6.71 -7.45 3.54
CA VAL A 106 6.86 -6.58 4.73
C VAL A 106 5.49 -6.10 5.21
N ALA A 107 4.60 -5.70 4.31
CA ALA A 107 3.22 -5.36 4.69
C ALA A 107 2.48 -6.57 5.30
N ALA A 108 2.81 -7.80 4.89
CA ALA A 108 2.25 -9.02 5.46
C ALA A 108 2.84 -9.41 6.83
N THR A 109 3.87 -8.71 7.33
CA THR A 109 4.36 -8.86 8.72
C THR A 109 3.75 -7.86 9.68
N VAL A 110 3.09 -6.80 9.17
CA VAL A 110 2.32 -5.87 9.98
C VAL A 110 1.07 -6.59 10.49
N PRO A 111 1.01 -6.99 11.78
CA PRO A 111 -0.02 -7.89 12.27
C PRO A 111 -1.38 -7.20 12.50
N ASP A 112 -1.40 -5.87 12.54
CA ASP A 112 -2.58 -5.11 12.92
C ASP A 112 -3.21 -4.44 11.71
N VAL A 113 -3.83 -5.29 10.90
CA VAL A 113 -4.73 -4.83 9.86
C VAL A 113 -6.11 -5.43 10.13
N MET A 114 -6.73 -4.83 11.15
CA MET A 114 -8.05 -5.06 11.76
C MET A 114 -8.23 -6.27 12.68
#